data_AF-A0A0G0KWR6-F1
#
_entry.id   AF-A0A0G0KWR6-F1
#
_cell.length_a   1.000
_cell.length_b   1.000
_cell.length_c   1.000
_cell.angle_alpha   90.00
_cell.angle_beta   90.00
_cell.angle_gamma   90.00
#
_symmetry.space_group_name_H-M   'P 1'
#
loop_
_entity.id
_entity.type
_entity.pdbx_description
1 polymer ?
#
loop_
_entity_poly.entity_id
_entity_poly.type
_entity_poly.pdbx_seq_one_letter_code
_entity_poly.pdbx_strand_id
1 'polypeptide(L)'
;MFEIHNSYPKIHSSYRGFSLVEIVLAIAIFMILAVVGVTTILQSFSVSKLSEEQIKADFYAQEGIEAVRSIKNRGWGGLTPGSYGLRSDSGNWVLSGVSDTKDKYTRQIEISEVERNINGDIMESGGTVDADTLKITSNVNWNFSGTRDDTVSYFTYMTNFQKTKEGILIYGDGTNVPKWRNYSNISNSFDREAGMAETLSGLNFVVRTSPLQREAVAGIVNSFGELQVFCYGENGWDWQWTQSVGGNASTRRFDISYETNSGDVLVVFNDNDSNRLGYRTKSGSNGCGGANWSNALIYSPLRTNGVIHWIKMAWDKRSSSDLITVIWADANSDLSTAVWSGTAFSNEPSAVTESSLEVVSTAQDVDCFDIEYESVSGGIMLVWANSAGNNGTNGVRYRTCAGGTASCTWGAVETPPMFSDDAHNLDISGNPLSNEIVFASVGYAGCDMQVGYWNGSSWSNSANIDTSVVRPNIGTRLVATGWLNNGSYTRSVVVYHDATNNACNFTNGDRDVDWYVGNSGSFSKQTDFSPSPGTKFIRILSIATGSCLLYPTVPMISLKSVL
;
A
#
# COMPACT_ATOMS: atom_id res chain seq x y z
N MET A 1 95.13 74.63 -38.01
CA MET A 1 95.54 74.80 -36.61
C MET A 1 94.32 75.29 -35.85
N PHE A 2 93.79 74.44 -34.95
CA PHE A 2 92.66 74.63 -34.00
C PHE A 2 91.29 74.99 -34.61
N GLU A 3 90.15 74.49 -34.14
CA GLU A 3 89.78 73.95 -32.83
C GLU A 3 88.51 73.07 -32.98
N ILE A 4 88.43 71.94 -32.26
CA ILE A 4 87.24 71.08 -32.19
C ILE A 4 86.52 71.39 -30.88
N HIS A 5 85.23 71.70 -30.95
CA HIS A 5 84.34 71.81 -29.78
C HIS A 5 83.36 70.64 -29.77
N ASN A 6 83.46 69.81 -28.73
CA ASN A 6 82.50 68.73 -28.44
C ASN A 6 81.24 69.33 -27.80
N SER A 7 80.07 68.90 -28.25
CA SER A 7 78.79 69.17 -27.60
C SER A 7 77.97 67.88 -27.57
N TYR A 8 77.77 67.31 -26.38
CA TYR A 8 76.88 66.17 -26.17
C TYR A 8 75.41 66.64 -26.15
N PRO A 9 74.48 65.97 -26.85
CA PRO A 9 73.05 66.22 -26.64
C PRO A 9 72.49 65.34 -25.53
N LYS A 10 71.69 65.98 -24.67
CA LYS A 10 70.82 65.41 -23.64
C LYS A 10 69.79 64.44 -24.24
N ILE A 11 69.62 63.26 -23.66
CA ILE A 11 68.47 62.39 -23.94
C ILE A 11 67.28 62.93 -23.13
N HIS A 12 66.31 63.53 -23.82
CA HIS A 12 65.00 63.86 -23.27
C HIS A 12 64.10 62.63 -23.36
N SER A 13 63.53 62.19 -22.22
CA SER A 13 62.33 61.36 -22.25
C SER A 13 61.14 62.22 -22.69
N SER A 14 60.47 61.85 -23.78
CA SER A 14 59.16 62.43 -24.12
C SER A 14 58.08 61.38 -23.92
N TYR A 15 57.16 61.67 -22.99
CA TYR A 15 55.89 60.99 -22.86
C TYR A 15 54.91 61.53 -23.92
N ARG A 16 54.15 60.59 -24.51
CA ARG A 16 52.73 60.70 -24.89
C ARG A 16 52.35 61.72 -25.97
N GLY A 17 52.08 61.21 -27.17
CA GLY A 17 51.15 61.79 -28.14
C GLY A 17 50.16 60.71 -28.58
N PHE A 18 48.87 60.88 -28.24
CA PHE A 18 47.78 60.07 -28.79
C PHE A 18 47.82 60.16 -30.32
N SER A 19 48.05 59.03 -31.00
CA SER A 19 47.91 58.98 -32.45
C SER A 19 46.42 58.88 -32.82
N LEU A 20 45.99 59.57 -33.89
CA LEU A 20 44.64 59.46 -34.47
C LEU A 20 44.23 57.99 -34.70
N VAL A 21 45.21 57.13 -35.00
CA VAL A 21 45.04 55.68 -35.19
C VAL A 21 44.54 54.97 -33.91
N GLU A 22 44.97 55.42 -32.73
CA GLU A 22 44.61 54.81 -31.45
C GLU A 22 43.15 55.11 -31.07
N ILE A 23 42.66 56.32 -31.40
CA ILE A 23 41.25 56.69 -31.23
C ILE A 23 40.36 55.87 -32.17
N VAL A 24 40.78 55.71 -33.43
CA VAL A 24 40.03 54.89 -34.41
C VAL A 24 40.00 53.42 -33.99
N LEU A 25 41.12 52.86 -33.53
CA LEU A 25 41.19 51.49 -33.02
C LEU A 25 40.33 51.30 -31.76
N ALA A 26 40.37 52.24 -30.82
CA ALA A 26 39.57 52.19 -29.60
C ALA A 26 38.06 52.23 -29.91
N ILE A 27 37.63 53.08 -30.85
CA ILE A 27 36.24 53.14 -31.31
C ILE A 27 35.85 51.84 -32.02
N ALA A 28 36.71 51.30 -32.88
CA ALA A 28 36.43 50.04 -33.59
C ALA A 28 36.23 48.86 -32.61
N ILE A 29 37.12 48.72 -31.62
CA ILE A 29 37.01 47.69 -30.57
C ILE A 29 35.78 47.94 -29.69
N PHE A 30 35.52 49.18 -29.29
CA PHE A 30 34.35 49.53 -28.48
C PHE A 30 33.05 49.19 -29.21
N MET A 31 32.95 49.48 -30.51
CA MET A 31 31.77 49.15 -31.32
C MET A 31 31.56 47.63 -31.42
N ILE A 32 32.63 46.85 -31.60
CA ILE A 32 32.54 45.39 -31.58
C ILE A 32 32.04 44.90 -30.22
N LEU A 33 32.62 45.38 -29.13
CA LEU A 33 32.22 44.99 -27.77
C LEU A 33 30.79 45.43 -27.43
N ALA A 34 30.37 46.63 -27.87
CA ALA A 34 29.02 47.13 -27.64
C ALA A 34 27.98 46.30 -28.40
N VAL A 35 28.24 45.97 -29.67
CA VAL A 35 27.34 45.12 -30.46
C VAL A 35 27.28 43.71 -29.85
N VAL A 36 28.42 43.09 -29.53
CA VAL A 36 28.46 41.76 -28.90
C VAL A 36 27.78 41.76 -27.52
N GLY A 37 27.98 42.80 -26.71
CA GLY A 37 27.34 42.94 -25.40
C GLY A 37 25.82 43.06 -25.50
N VAL A 38 25.31 43.87 -26.43
CA VAL A 38 23.86 44.01 -26.62
C VAL A 38 23.25 42.73 -27.19
N THR A 39 23.88 42.09 -28.17
CA THR A 39 23.34 40.85 -28.76
C THR A 39 23.34 39.69 -27.77
N THR A 40 24.38 39.54 -26.95
CA THR A 40 24.43 38.50 -25.90
C THR A 40 23.35 38.70 -24.83
N ILE A 41 23.08 39.93 -24.41
CA ILE A 41 22.00 40.23 -23.45
C ILE A 41 20.63 39.92 -24.06
N LEU A 42 20.37 40.34 -25.30
CA LEU A 42 19.10 40.05 -25.97
C LEU A 42 18.88 38.55 -26.20
N GLN A 43 19.95 37.82 -26.54
CA GLN A 43 19.91 36.35 -26.64
C GLN A 43 19.62 35.71 -25.28
N SER A 44 20.24 36.20 -24.21
CA SER A 44 19.99 35.70 -22.85
C SER A 44 18.52 35.82 -22.46
N PHE A 45 17.88 36.98 -22.70
CA PHE A 45 16.45 37.15 -22.43
C PHE A 45 15.57 36.22 -23.28
N SER A 46 15.92 36.02 -24.56
CA SER A 46 15.20 35.10 -25.44
C SER A 46 15.29 33.65 -24.93
N VAL A 47 16.47 33.22 -24.48
CA VAL A 47 16.70 31.90 -23.89
C VAL A 47 15.96 31.76 -22.55
N SER A 48 16.01 32.75 -21.66
CA SER A 48 15.27 32.72 -20.40
C SER A 48 13.77 32.59 -20.61
N LYS A 49 13.23 33.33 -21.58
CA LYS A 49 11.82 33.21 -21.97
C LYS A 49 11.54 31.80 -22.49
N LEU A 50 12.34 31.29 -23.43
CA LEU A 50 12.16 29.93 -23.98
C LEU A 50 12.13 28.87 -22.87
N SER A 51 13.05 28.94 -21.92
CA SER A 51 13.09 28.01 -20.78
C SER A 51 11.83 28.09 -19.91
N GLU A 52 11.34 29.29 -19.61
CA GLU A 52 10.09 29.46 -18.84
C GLU A 52 8.89 28.85 -19.56
N GLU A 53 8.78 29.10 -20.87
CA GLU A 53 7.68 28.61 -21.69
C GLU A 53 7.71 27.07 -21.80
N GLN A 54 8.91 26.50 -21.92
CA GLN A 54 9.12 25.06 -21.97
C GLN A 54 8.76 24.38 -20.65
N ILE A 55 9.18 24.94 -19.50
CA ILE A 55 8.82 24.39 -18.17
C ILE A 55 7.30 24.33 -17.99
N LYS A 56 6.57 25.37 -18.40
CA LYS A 56 5.10 25.39 -18.33
C LYS A 56 4.46 24.34 -19.24
N ALA A 57 4.98 24.17 -20.46
CA ALA A 57 4.53 23.13 -21.38
C ALA A 57 4.80 21.73 -20.81
N ASP A 58 5.96 21.51 -20.18
CA ASP A 58 6.34 20.25 -19.55
C ASP A 58 5.36 19.88 -18.43
N PHE A 59 5.09 20.81 -17.50
CA PHE A 59 4.11 20.59 -16.43
C PHE A 59 2.71 20.30 -16.97
N TYR A 60 2.29 20.99 -18.03
CA TYR A 60 0.97 20.79 -18.62
C TYR A 60 0.86 19.44 -19.35
N ALA A 61 1.94 18.98 -19.97
CA ALA A 61 1.99 17.66 -20.60
C ALA A 61 2.02 16.53 -19.54
N GLN A 62 2.76 16.70 -18.45
CA GLN A 62 2.77 15.75 -17.33
C GLN A 62 1.40 15.65 -16.62
N GLU A 63 0.73 16.79 -16.38
CA GLU A 63 -0.65 16.81 -15.89
C GLU A 63 -1.57 15.99 -16.81
N GLY A 64 -1.35 16.05 -18.14
CA GLY A 64 -2.09 15.26 -19.11
C GLY A 64 -1.96 13.75 -18.87
N ILE A 65 -0.74 13.27 -18.61
CA ILE A 65 -0.47 11.87 -18.28
C ILE A 65 -1.14 11.46 -16.96
N GLU A 66 -1.07 12.30 -15.92
CA GLU A 66 -1.71 12.03 -14.63
C GLU A 66 -3.25 12.06 -14.71
N ALA A 67 -3.81 12.94 -15.53
CA ALA A 67 -5.25 13.00 -15.78
C ALA A 67 -5.75 11.72 -16.46
N VAL A 68 -5.03 11.21 -17.46
CA VAL A 68 -5.36 9.93 -18.10
C VAL A 68 -5.20 8.76 -17.11
N ARG A 69 -4.21 8.80 -16.22
CA ARG A 69 -4.06 7.81 -15.15
C ARG A 69 -5.25 7.83 -14.19
N SER A 70 -5.77 9.02 -13.85
CA SER A 70 -6.99 9.16 -13.06
C SER A 70 -8.21 8.55 -13.76
N ILE A 71 -8.34 8.73 -15.09
CA ILE A 71 -9.41 8.11 -15.88
C ILE A 71 -9.29 6.58 -15.86
N LYS A 72 -8.08 6.06 -16.14
CA LYS A 72 -7.76 4.62 -16.08
C LYS A 72 -8.20 4.01 -14.74
N ASN A 73 -7.85 4.65 -13.62
CA ASN A 73 -8.10 4.12 -12.28
C ASN A 73 -9.59 4.07 -11.92
N ARG A 74 -10.45 4.89 -12.56
CA ARG A 74 -11.91 4.79 -12.40
C ARG A 74 -12.55 3.75 -13.30
N GLY A 75 -11.88 3.36 -14.39
CA GLY A 75 -12.32 2.27 -15.24
C GLY A 75 -11.61 2.27 -16.59
N TRP A 76 -10.99 1.13 -16.93
CA TRP A 76 -10.26 0.96 -18.20
C TRP A 76 -11.11 1.24 -19.44
N GLY A 77 -12.41 0.92 -19.39
CA GLY A 77 -13.34 1.18 -20.50
C GLY A 77 -13.51 2.66 -20.88
N GLY A 78 -13.04 3.59 -20.03
CA GLY A 78 -13.01 5.02 -20.33
C GLY A 78 -11.85 5.45 -21.24
N LEU A 79 -10.93 4.53 -21.59
CA LEU A 79 -9.80 4.79 -22.48
C LEU A 79 -10.01 4.08 -23.82
N THR A 80 -10.45 4.83 -24.82
CA THR A 80 -10.57 4.34 -26.20
C THR A 80 -9.45 4.93 -27.06
N PRO A 81 -8.83 4.15 -27.97
CA PRO A 81 -7.85 4.69 -28.90
C PRO A 81 -8.39 5.91 -29.66
N GLY A 82 -7.54 6.92 -29.87
CA GLY A 82 -7.92 8.18 -30.51
C GLY A 82 -7.22 9.40 -29.91
N SER A 83 -7.62 10.58 -30.40
CA SER A 83 -7.07 11.87 -29.95
C SER A 83 -8.11 12.65 -29.13
N TYR A 84 -7.70 13.13 -27.96
CA TYR A 84 -8.60 13.75 -26.99
C TYR A 84 -8.00 15.00 -26.35
N GLY A 85 -8.87 15.91 -25.91
CA GLY A 85 -8.55 16.87 -24.86
C GLY A 85 -8.98 16.35 -23.49
N LEU A 86 -8.68 17.13 -22.45
CA LEU A 86 -9.08 16.85 -21.08
C LEU A 86 -9.97 17.97 -20.53
N ARG A 87 -11.00 17.60 -19.75
CA ARG A 87 -11.80 18.55 -18.96
C ARG A 87 -12.04 18.00 -17.56
N SER A 88 -12.38 18.89 -16.62
CA SER A 88 -12.90 18.49 -15.31
C SER A 88 -14.43 18.42 -15.36
N ASP A 89 -14.99 17.32 -14.86
CA ASP A 89 -16.42 17.11 -14.67
C ASP A 89 -16.66 16.64 -13.24
N SER A 90 -17.34 17.47 -12.44
CA SER A 90 -17.64 17.19 -11.03
C SER A 90 -16.40 16.79 -10.19
N GLY A 91 -15.25 17.43 -10.46
CA GLY A 91 -13.98 17.16 -9.77
C GLY A 91 -13.16 16.00 -10.36
N ASN A 92 -13.63 15.36 -11.43
CA ASN A 92 -12.93 14.25 -12.10
C ASN A 92 -12.43 14.65 -13.49
N TRP A 93 -11.26 14.15 -13.88
CA TRP A 93 -10.76 14.29 -15.26
C TRP A 93 -11.57 13.43 -16.22
N VAL A 94 -11.99 13.94 -17.37
CA VAL A 94 -12.63 13.14 -18.44
C VAL A 94 -12.06 13.50 -19.80
N LEU A 95 -11.98 12.52 -20.70
CA LEU A 95 -11.64 12.76 -22.11
C LEU A 95 -12.74 13.62 -22.75
N SER A 96 -12.36 14.64 -23.50
CA SER A 96 -13.30 15.60 -24.10
C SER A 96 -12.71 16.26 -25.34
N GLY A 97 -13.48 16.31 -26.43
CA GLY A 97 -13.04 16.91 -27.68
C GLY A 97 -11.78 16.23 -28.24
N VAL A 98 -11.02 16.95 -29.08
CA VAL A 98 -9.77 16.45 -29.71
C VAL A 98 -8.50 17.07 -29.12
N SER A 99 -8.66 18.14 -28.34
CA SER A 99 -7.60 18.85 -27.62
C SER A 99 -8.22 19.75 -26.54
N ASP A 100 -7.40 20.19 -25.59
CA ASP A 100 -7.74 21.22 -24.61
C ASP A 100 -6.70 22.34 -24.61
N THR A 101 -7.10 23.56 -24.23
CA THR A 101 -6.23 24.73 -24.27
C THR A 101 -6.18 25.41 -22.91
N LYS A 102 -4.96 25.75 -22.48
CA LYS A 102 -4.70 26.58 -21.30
C LYS A 102 -3.78 27.71 -21.71
N ASP A 103 -4.28 28.94 -21.64
CA ASP A 103 -3.63 30.13 -22.18
C ASP A 103 -3.26 29.96 -23.67
N LYS A 104 -1.96 29.91 -23.98
CA LYS A 104 -1.45 29.69 -25.35
C LYS A 104 -0.99 28.26 -25.63
N TYR A 105 -1.10 27.37 -24.65
CA TYR A 105 -0.71 25.98 -24.76
C TYR A 105 -1.93 25.16 -25.16
N THR A 106 -1.78 24.37 -26.23
CA THR A 106 -2.78 23.42 -26.71
C THR A 106 -2.27 22.01 -26.43
N ARG A 107 -2.99 21.26 -25.61
CA ARG A 107 -2.70 19.86 -25.28
C ARG A 107 -3.58 18.92 -26.08
N GLN A 108 -2.99 17.85 -26.58
CA GLN A 108 -3.69 16.71 -27.16
C GLN A 108 -3.14 15.42 -26.55
N ILE A 109 -4.05 14.59 -26.04
CA ILE A 109 -3.79 13.24 -25.58
C ILE A 109 -4.06 12.29 -26.73
N GLU A 110 -3.05 11.55 -27.16
CA GLU A 110 -3.17 10.46 -28.11
C GLU A 110 -3.11 9.13 -27.36
N ILE A 111 -4.13 8.31 -27.57
CA ILE A 111 -4.24 6.96 -27.03
C ILE A 111 -4.09 6.00 -28.21
N SER A 112 -3.07 5.15 -28.17
CA SER A 112 -2.82 4.14 -29.20
C SER A 112 -2.70 2.74 -28.62
N GLU A 113 -3.14 1.76 -29.41
CA GLU A 113 -2.91 0.35 -29.11
C GLU A 113 -1.43 0.01 -29.28
N VAL A 114 -0.96 -1.02 -28.58
CA VAL A 114 0.39 -1.55 -28.73
C VAL A 114 0.36 -3.02 -29.10
N GLU A 115 1.40 -3.48 -29.80
CA GLU A 115 1.56 -4.88 -30.18
C GLU A 115 2.74 -5.51 -29.41
N ARG A 116 2.68 -6.82 -29.15
CA ARG A 116 3.78 -7.59 -28.56
C ARG A 116 4.36 -8.60 -29.55
N ASN A 117 5.68 -8.77 -29.49
CA ASN A 117 6.39 -9.82 -30.21
C ASN A 117 6.32 -11.17 -29.48
N ILE A 118 6.90 -12.22 -30.08
CA ILE A 118 6.93 -13.57 -29.49
C ILE A 118 7.69 -13.66 -28.15
N ASN A 119 8.57 -12.71 -27.87
CA ASN A 119 9.33 -12.62 -26.61
C ASN A 119 8.60 -11.76 -25.55
N GLY A 120 7.45 -11.18 -25.87
CA GLY A 120 6.67 -10.34 -24.97
C GLY A 120 7.05 -8.85 -24.99
N ASP A 121 7.97 -8.40 -25.84
CA ASP A 121 8.36 -6.98 -25.93
C ASP A 121 7.32 -6.17 -26.71
N ILE A 122 7.10 -4.91 -26.30
CA ILE A 122 6.24 -3.95 -27.02
C ILE A 122 6.92 -3.52 -28.33
N MET A 123 6.16 -3.53 -29.43
CA MET A 123 6.60 -3.09 -30.75
C MET A 123 5.52 -2.26 -31.47
N GLU A 124 5.95 -1.46 -32.45
CA GLU A 124 5.09 -0.52 -33.18
C GLU A 124 4.24 -1.19 -34.27
N SER A 125 4.68 -2.32 -34.82
CA SER A 125 3.94 -3.09 -35.84
C SER A 125 4.54 -4.48 -36.06
N GLY A 126 3.71 -5.45 -36.43
CA GLY A 126 4.12 -6.81 -36.81
C GLY A 126 4.02 -7.84 -35.68
N GLY A 127 3.41 -7.47 -34.55
CA GLY A 127 3.16 -8.31 -33.40
C GLY A 127 1.69 -8.71 -33.25
N THR A 128 1.32 -9.14 -32.04
CA THR A 128 -0.08 -9.37 -31.65
C THR A 128 -0.56 -8.20 -30.79
N VAL A 129 -1.73 -7.64 -31.08
CA VAL A 129 -2.31 -6.54 -30.29
C VAL A 129 -2.45 -6.95 -28.82
N ASP A 130 -1.84 -6.18 -27.93
CA ASP A 130 -2.01 -6.31 -26.49
C ASP A 130 -3.21 -5.46 -26.06
N ALA A 131 -4.38 -6.10 -26.00
CA ALA A 131 -5.64 -5.46 -25.61
C ALA A 131 -5.65 -4.92 -24.16
N ASP A 132 -4.59 -5.23 -23.38
CA ASP A 132 -4.45 -4.85 -21.99
C ASP A 132 -3.35 -3.80 -21.80
N THR A 133 -2.75 -3.26 -22.86
CA THR A 133 -1.80 -2.15 -22.77
C THR A 133 -2.17 -1.07 -23.79
N LEU A 134 -2.11 0.20 -23.37
CA LEU A 134 -2.27 1.36 -24.24
C LEU A 134 -1.05 2.27 -24.09
N LYS A 135 -0.60 2.85 -25.21
CA LYS A 135 0.39 3.93 -25.20
C LYS A 135 -0.36 5.25 -25.14
N ILE A 136 -0.02 6.06 -24.14
CA ILE A 136 -0.60 7.39 -23.91
C ILE A 136 0.48 8.40 -24.22
N THR A 137 0.23 9.29 -25.18
CA THR A 137 1.12 10.40 -25.55
C THR A 137 0.42 11.72 -25.28
N SER A 138 1.00 12.58 -24.45
CA SER A 138 0.53 13.95 -24.23
C SER A 138 1.42 14.92 -25.00
N ASN A 139 0.86 15.52 -26.05
CA ASN A 139 1.51 16.52 -26.88
C ASN A 139 1.02 17.92 -26.49
N VAL A 140 1.92 18.83 -26.16
CA VAL A 140 1.60 20.24 -25.87
C VAL A 140 2.32 21.13 -26.87
N ASN A 141 1.54 21.83 -27.70
CA ASN A 141 2.01 22.82 -28.66
C ASN A 141 1.77 24.24 -28.12
N TRP A 142 2.74 25.14 -28.29
CA TRP A 142 2.54 26.57 -28.11
C TRP A 142 3.31 27.41 -29.14
N ASN A 143 2.76 28.57 -29.43
CA ASN A 143 3.42 29.59 -30.25
C ASN A 143 4.44 30.37 -29.40
N PHE A 144 5.74 30.19 -29.67
CA PHE A 144 6.81 30.93 -28.99
C PHE A 144 6.96 32.35 -29.55
N SER A 145 6.83 32.49 -30.87
CA SER A 145 6.75 33.75 -31.61
C SER A 145 5.78 33.59 -32.78
N GLY A 146 5.28 34.69 -33.36
CA GLY A 146 4.27 34.63 -34.43
C GLY A 146 4.62 33.80 -35.68
N THR A 147 5.84 33.28 -35.79
CA THR A 147 6.29 32.36 -36.85
C THR A 147 6.90 31.05 -36.33
N ARG A 148 7.01 30.84 -35.01
CA ARG A 148 7.63 29.65 -34.41
C ARG A 148 6.68 29.00 -33.41
N ASP A 149 6.25 27.79 -33.74
CA ASP A 149 5.58 26.86 -32.83
C ASP A 149 6.61 25.89 -32.25
N ASP A 150 6.53 25.64 -30.96
CA ASP A 150 7.31 24.63 -30.26
C ASP A 150 6.36 23.56 -29.69
N THR A 151 6.88 22.36 -29.45
CA THR A 151 6.08 21.24 -28.93
C THR A 151 6.89 20.42 -27.93
N VAL A 152 6.23 19.99 -26.86
CA VAL A 152 6.73 18.98 -25.91
C VAL A 152 5.83 17.76 -26.03
N SER A 153 6.43 16.58 -25.98
CA SER A 153 5.72 15.30 -26.02
C SER A 153 6.25 14.39 -24.91
N TYR A 154 5.34 13.91 -24.06
CA TYR A 154 5.62 12.83 -23.12
C TYR A 154 4.75 11.65 -23.45
N PHE A 155 5.32 10.44 -23.38
CA PHE A 155 4.54 9.22 -23.50
C PHE A 155 4.75 8.31 -22.29
N THR A 156 3.75 7.48 -22.02
CA THR A 156 3.82 6.39 -21.07
C THR A 156 3.00 5.21 -21.57
N TYR A 157 3.27 4.02 -21.05
CA TYR A 157 2.41 2.86 -21.25
C TYR A 157 1.52 2.69 -20.03
N MET A 158 0.23 2.45 -20.26
CA MET A 158 -0.72 2.10 -19.23
C MET A 158 -1.19 0.68 -19.48
N THR A 159 -1.34 -0.12 -18.42
CA THR A 159 -1.77 -1.52 -18.50
C THR A 159 -3.06 -1.75 -17.70
N ASN A 160 -3.94 -2.59 -18.24
CA ASN A 160 -5.23 -2.98 -17.71
C ASN A 160 -5.07 -4.11 -16.69
N PHE A 161 -4.43 -3.80 -15.56
CA PHE A 161 -4.30 -4.76 -14.47
C PHE A 161 -5.66 -5.19 -13.88
N GLN A 162 -6.76 -4.50 -14.23
CA GLN A 162 -8.12 -4.80 -13.78
C GLN A 162 -8.86 -5.82 -14.66
N LYS A 163 -8.32 -6.25 -15.81
CA LYS A 163 -8.95 -7.26 -16.68
C LYS A 163 -8.45 -8.67 -16.36
N THR A 164 -9.37 -9.63 -16.36
CA THR A 164 -9.48 -10.63 -15.29
C THR A 164 -8.98 -12.05 -15.62
N LYS A 165 -8.22 -12.63 -14.68
CA LYS A 165 -8.73 -13.73 -13.85
C LYS A 165 -8.66 -13.27 -12.40
N GLU A 166 -9.79 -13.40 -11.71
CA GLU A 166 -10.12 -12.75 -10.45
C GLU A 166 -9.61 -13.50 -9.21
N GLY A 167 -10.04 -13.01 -8.03
CA GLY A 167 -9.51 -13.33 -6.71
C GLY A 167 -9.15 -14.80 -6.45
N ILE A 168 -8.14 -15.01 -5.63
CA ILE A 168 -7.68 -16.33 -5.25
C ILE A 168 -8.20 -16.68 -3.85
N LEU A 169 -8.72 -17.89 -3.70
CA LEU A 169 -9.11 -18.45 -2.41
C LEU A 169 -8.14 -19.57 -2.04
N ILE A 170 -7.62 -19.53 -0.82
CA ILE A 170 -6.81 -20.60 -0.21
C ILE A 170 -7.50 -21.04 1.08
N TYR A 171 -7.61 -22.35 1.30
CA TYR A 171 -8.32 -22.91 2.45
C TYR A 171 -7.84 -24.33 2.78
N GLY A 172 -8.12 -24.79 4.00
CA GLY A 172 -8.04 -26.21 4.34
C GLY A 172 -9.40 -26.89 4.16
N ASP A 173 -9.40 -28.12 3.65
CA ASP A 173 -10.58 -29.00 3.48
C ASP A 173 -10.64 -30.16 4.49
N GLY A 174 -9.73 -30.15 5.48
CA GLY A 174 -9.55 -31.24 6.45
C GLY A 174 -8.51 -32.29 6.02
N THR A 175 -7.93 -32.16 4.83
CA THR A 175 -6.74 -32.92 4.42
C THR A 175 -5.45 -32.21 4.83
N ASN A 176 -4.32 -32.91 4.73
CA ASN A 176 -2.98 -32.37 5.03
C ASN A 176 -2.38 -31.57 3.86
N VAL A 177 -3.21 -31.02 2.96
CA VAL A 177 -2.76 -30.22 1.82
C VAL A 177 -3.66 -29.01 1.68
N PRO A 178 -3.13 -27.78 1.82
CA PRO A 178 -3.85 -26.56 1.53
C PRO A 178 -4.45 -26.59 0.12
N LYS A 179 -5.73 -26.22 0.04
CA LYS A 179 -6.49 -26.15 -1.21
C LYS A 179 -6.55 -24.72 -1.70
N TRP A 180 -6.72 -24.57 -3.00
CA TRP A 180 -6.96 -23.27 -3.62
C TRP A 180 -7.91 -23.37 -4.80
N ARG A 181 -8.52 -22.22 -5.12
CA ARG A 181 -9.41 -22.00 -6.25
C ARG A 181 -9.25 -20.58 -6.78
N ASN A 182 -9.44 -20.40 -8.09
CA ASN A 182 -9.64 -19.09 -8.67
C ASN A 182 -11.12 -18.75 -8.67
N TYR A 183 -11.44 -17.52 -8.30
CA TYR A 183 -12.74 -16.92 -8.53
C TYR A 183 -12.80 -16.39 -9.96
N SER A 184 -13.98 -16.50 -10.58
CA SER A 184 -14.29 -15.71 -11.77
C SER A 184 -15.49 -14.80 -11.59
N ASN A 185 -15.37 -13.51 -11.94
CA ASN A 185 -16.47 -12.54 -11.91
C ASN A 185 -17.39 -12.71 -13.12
N ILE A 186 -16.87 -13.23 -14.24
CA ILE A 186 -17.65 -13.45 -15.47
C ILE A 186 -18.72 -14.50 -15.21
N SER A 187 -18.33 -15.62 -14.59
CA SER A 187 -19.25 -16.69 -14.22
C SER A 187 -19.76 -16.58 -12.77
N ASN A 188 -19.27 -15.60 -12.01
CA ASN A 188 -19.52 -15.44 -10.58
C ASN A 188 -19.37 -16.77 -9.80
N SER A 189 -18.25 -17.47 -10.02
CA SER A 189 -18.04 -18.82 -9.49
C SER A 189 -16.58 -19.11 -9.22
N PHE A 190 -16.31 -19.94 -8.21
CA PHE A 190 -14.99 -20.55 -8.04
C PHE A 190 -14.80 -21.75 -8.99
N ASP A 191 -13.59 -21.93 -9.50
CA ASP A 191 -13.22 -23.08 -10.32
C ASP A 191 -13.05 -24.37 -9.49
N ARG A 192 -12.49 -25.40 -10.13
CA ARG A 192 -12.25 -26.70 -9.50
C ARG A 192 -11.14 -26.56 -8.45
N GLU A 193 -11.37 -27.17 -7.29
CA GLU A 193 -10.37 -27.28 -6.24
C GLU A 193 -9.07 -27.94 -6.73
N ALA A 194 -7.95 -27.29 -6.39
CA ALA A 194 -6.61 -27.81 -6.57
C ALA A 194 -5.85 -27.80 -5.23
N GLY A 195 -4.87 -28.70 -5.07
CA GLY A 195 -3.93 -28.64 -3.96
C GLY A 195 -2.80 -27.67 -4.27
N MET A 196 -2.27 -26.99 -3.25
CA MET A 196 -0.91 -26.45 -3.36
C MET A 196 0.06 -27.64 -3.40
N ALA A 197 0.97 -27.66 -4.37
CA ALA A 197 1.99 -28.71 -4.45
C ALA A 197 2.90 -28.66 -3.20
N GLU A 198 3.53 -29.79 -2.88
CA GLU A 198 4.32 -30.07 -1.66
C GLU A 198 3.48 -30.43 -0.42
N THR A 199 3.64 -31.67 0.06
CA THR A 199 2.90 -32.32 1.17
C THR A 199 3.07 -31.60 2.51
N LEU A 200 2.11 -30.79 2.95
CA LEU A 200 2.28 -29.95 4.15
C LEU A 200 1.01 -29.78 4.99
N SER A 201 1.06 -30.26 6.23
CA SER A 201 0.12 -29.95 7.31
C SER A 201 0.35 -28.52 7.82
N GLY A 202 0.00 -27.53 7.01
CA GLY A 202 -0.03 -26.12 7.39
C GLY A 202 -1.22 -25.81 8.28
N LEU A 203 -1.02 -25.25 9.48
CA LEU A 203 -2.15 -24.77 10.30
C LEU A 203 -2.39 -23.28 10.13
N ASN A 204 -1.33 -22.49 10.00
CA ASN A 204 -1.41 -21.06 9.70
C ASN A 204 -1.12 -20.78 8.25
N PHE A 205 -1.94 -19.97 7.59
CA PHE A 205 -1.58 -19.38 6.30
C PHE A 205 -1.92 -17.89 6.23
N VAL A 206 -1.18 -17.17 5.40
CA VAL A 206 -1.40 -15.77 5.01
C VAL A 206 -1.31 -15.72 3.49
N VAL A 207 -2.24 -15.05 2.83
CA VAL A 207 -2.12 -14.69 1.41
C VAL A 207 -2.22 -13.17 1.22
N ARG A 208 -1.38 -12.64 0.33
CA ARG A 208 -1.43 -11.25 -0.15
C ARG A 208 -1.31 -11.21 -1.66
N THR A 209 -1.98 -10.25 -2.28
CA THR A 209 -1.91 -9.98 -3.72
C THR A 209 -1.13 -8.71 -3.97
N SER A 210 -0.34 -8.70 -5.03
CA SER A 210 0.38 -7.49 -5.44
C SER A 210 -0.59 -6.38 -5.88
N PRO A 211 -0.30 -5.11 -5.55
CA PRO A 211 -1.08 -3.98 -6.05
C PRO A 211 -0.76 -3.62 -7.51
N LEU A 212 0.37 -4.08 -8.07
CA LEU A 212 0.86 -3.66 -9.39
C LEU A 212 0.92 -4.78 -10.43
N GLN A 213 1.07 -6.03 -9.99
CA GLN A 213 1.20 -7.18 -10.89
C GLN A 213 0.21 -8.29 -10.57
N ARG A 214 0.02 -9.19 -11.54
CA ARG A 214 -0.79 -10.40 -11.40
C ARG A 214 -0.01 -11.45 -10.61
N GLU A 215 0.18 -11.18 -9.33
CA GLU A 215 0.93 -12.02 -8.40
C GLU A 215 0.19 -12.12 -7.07
N ALA A 216 0.26 -13.29 -6.44
CA ALA A 216 -0.02 -13.43 -5.02
C ALA A 216 1.12 -14.16 -4.32
N VAL A 217 1.43 -13.78 -3.08
CA VAL A 217 2.37 -14.51 -2.24
C VAL A 217 1.59 -15.10 -1.07
N ALA A 218 1.81 -16.39 -0.83
CA ALA A 218 1.25 -17.11 0.29
C ALA A 218 2.37 -17.65 1.19
N GLY A 219 2.20 -17.52 2.49
CA GLY A 219 3.07 -18.13 3.48
C GLY A 219 2.25 -19.12 4.30
N ILE A 220 2.82 -20.30 4.56
CA ILE A 220 2.15 -21.39 5.26
C ILE A 220 3.13 -21.94 6.30
N VAL A 221 2.70 -22.04 7.57
CA VAL A 221 3.51 -22.66 8.62
C VAL A 221 2.98 -24.04 8.94
N ASN A 222 3.85 -25.04 8.78
CA ASN A 222 3.53 -26.42 9.09
C ASN A 222 3.60 -26.73 10.59
N SER A 223 3.10 -27.89 11.00
CA SER A 223 3.10 -28.35 12.39
C SER A 223 4.49 -28.48 13.04
N PHE A 224 5.58 -28.39 12.27
CA PHE A 224 6.96 -28.41 12.75
C PHE A 224 7.55 -27.00 12.93
N GLY A 225 6.77 -25.94 12.66
CA GLY A 225 7.25 -24.57 12.76
C GLY A 225 8.09 -24.12 11.56
N GLU A 226 7.89 -24.72 10.39
CA GLU A 226 8.54 -24.27 9.15
C GLU A 226 7.58 -23.39 8.34
N LEU A 227 7.98 -22.14 8.11
CA LEU A 227 7.34 -21.23 7.17
C LEU A 227 7.78 -21.57 5.75
N GLN A 228 6.80 -21.80 4.88
CA GLN A 228 7.00 -22.05 3.46
C GLN A 228 6.28 -20.98 2.67
N VAL A 229 7.04 -20.32 1.79
CA VAL A 229 6.54 -19.23 0.97
C VAL A 229 6.37 -19.70 -0.47
N PHE A 230 5.20 -19.40 -1.01
CA PHE A 230 4.77 -19.71 -2.36
C PHE A 230 4.40 -18.42 -3.09
N CYS A 231 4.57 -18.42 -4.40
CA CYS A 231 4.21 -17.30 -5.28
C CYS A 231 3.30 -17.82 -6.38
N TYR A 232 2.15 -17.17 -6.56
CA TYR A 232 1.20 -17.42 -7.63
C TYR A 232 1.53 -16.48 -8.79
N GLY A 233 1.88 -17.06 -9.93
CA GLY A 233 2.11 -16.33 -11.18
C GLY A 233 1.34 -16.92 -12.35
N GLU A 234 1.87 -16.80 -13.56
CA GLU A 234 1.22 -17.27 -14.80
C GLU A 234 0.93 -18.78 -14.81
N ASN A 235 1.80 -19.57 -14.17
CA ASN A 235 1.73 -21.04 -14.15
C ASN A 235 1.09 -21.61 -12.86
N GLY A 236 0.48 -20.76 -12.03
CA GLY A 236 -0.06 -21.14 -10.73
C GLY A 236 0.94 -20.95 -9.58
N TRP A 237 0.77 -21.72 -8.50
CA TRP A 237 1.61 -21.64 -7.30
C TRP A 237 2.97 -22.31 -7.51
N ASP A 238 4.03 -21.57 -7.23
CA ASP A 238 5.42 -22.01 -7.26
C ASP A 238 6.06 -21.85 -5.87
N TRP A 239 6.84 -22.84 -5.44
CA TRP A 239 7.58 -22.77 -4.19
C TRP A 239 8.73 -21.76 -4.28
N GLN A 240 8.92 -20.95 -3.25
CA GLN A 240 9.93 -19.89 -3.24
C GLN A 240 11.10 -20.23 -2.31
N TRP A 241 10.80 -20.49 -1.05
CA TRP A 241 11.79 -20.80 0.00
C TRP A 241 11.10 -21.30 1.28
N THR A 242 11.89 -21.88 2.17
CA THR A 242 11.48 -22.37 3.49
C THR A 242 12.36 -21.76 4.59
N GLN A 243 11.78 -21.46 5.76
CA GLN A 243 12.44 -20.91 6.92
C GLN A 243 11.88 -21.51 8.21
N SER A 244 12.74 -21.93 9.15
CA SER A 244 12.27 -22.28 10.50
C SER A 244 11.86 -21.01 11.24
N VAL A 245 10.66 -21.02 11.81
CA VAL A 245 10.08 -19.96 12.67
C VAL A 245 9.71 -20.48 14.06
N GLY A 246 9.97 -21.78 14.33
CA GLY A 246 9.69 -22.45 15.58
C GLY A 246 8.19 -22.63 15.89
N GLY A 247 7.91 -23.24 17.05
CA GLY A 247 6.54 -23.54 17.47
C GLY A 247 5.91 -24.72 16.72
N ASN A 248 4.59 -24.84 16.79
CA ASN A 248 3.81 -25.94 16.21
C ASN A 248 2.63 -25.44 15.34
N ALA A 249 2.78 -24.25 14.76
CA ALA A 249 1.74 -23.55 14.01
C ALA A 249 0.45 -23.23 14.80
N SER A 250 0.49 -23.13 16.13
CA SER A 250 -0.63 -22.59 16.92
C SER A 250 -0.70 -21.06 16.93
N THR A 251 0.40 -20.38 16.66
CA THR A 251 0.48 -18.91 16.59
C THR A 251 1.03 -18.45 15.24
N ARG A 252 0.62 -17.27 14.79
CA ARG A 252 1.07 -16.71 13.51
C ARG A 252 2.40 -15.98 13.67
N ARG A 253 3.51 -16.72 13.57
CA ARG A 253 4.89 -16.21 13.70
C ARG A 253 5.45 -15.54 12.43
N PHE A 254 4.59 -15.10 11.54
CA PHE A 254 4.96 -14.42 10.29
C PHE A 254 3.78 -13.62 9.74
N ASP A 255 4.06 -12.63 8.90
CA ASP A 255 3.04 -12.03 8.05
C ASP A 255 3.65 -11.65 6.69
N ILE A 256 2.79 -11.29 5.74
CA ILE A 256 3.18 -10.86 4.40
C ILE A 256 2.49 -9.53 4.11
N SER A 257 3.19 -8.61 3.45
CA SER A 257 2.61 -7.38 2.93
C SER A 257 3.29 -6.94 1.64
N TYR A 258 2.56 -6.23 0.79
CA TYR A 258 3.11 -5.55 -0.37
C TYR A 258 3.22 -4.05 -0.09
N GLU A 259 4.24 -3.43 -0.67
CA GLU A 259 4.36 -1.98 -0.79
C GLU A 259 3.39 -1.47 -1.87
N THR A 260 2.71 -0.36 -1.61
CA THR A 260 1.68 0.16 -2.52
C THR A 260 2.28 0.74 -3.79
N ASN A 261 3.36 1.51 -3.66
CA ASN A 261 3.94 2.25 -4.77
C ASN A 261 4.92 1.41 -5.60
N SER A 262 5.80 0.63 -4.97
CA SER A 262 6.78 -0.22 -5.67
C SER A 262 6.23 -1.59 -6.07
N GLY A 263 5.21 -2.09 -5.36
CA GLY A 263 4.74 -3.47 -5.48
C GLY A 263 5.73 -4.52 -4.95
N ASP A 264 6.79 -4.11 -4.26
CA ASP A 264 7.72 -5.00 -3.58
C ASP A 264 6.99 -5.76 -2.47
N VAL A 265 7.32 -7.05 -2.31
CA VAL A 265 6.75 -7.88 -1.23
C VAL A 265 7.75 -8.00 -0.09
N LEU A 266 7.23 -7.82 1.13
CA LEU A 266 7.93 -8.01 2.39
C LEU A 266 7.31 -9.19 3.13
N VAL A 267 8.15 -10.17 3.49
CA VAL A 267 7.77 -11.25 4.40
C VAL A 267 8.56 -11.10 5.68
N VAL A 268 7.87 -10.94 6.80
CA VAL A 268 8.47 -10.82 8.13
C VAL A 268 8.10 -12.05 8.94
N PHE A 269 9.07 -12.60 9.66
CA PHE A 269 8.93 -13.84 10.42
C PHE A 269 9.77 -13.82 11.70
N ASN A 270 9.44 -14.64 12.69
CA ASN A 270 10.39 -14.95 13.76
C ASN A 270 11.56 -15.75 13.15
N ASP A 271 12.80 -15.34 13.39
CA ASP A 271 14.00 -15.98 12.83
C ASP A 271 14.40 -17.29 13.54
N ASN A 272 13.47 -17.89 14.31
CA ASN A 272 13.68 -18.99 15.23
C ASN A 272 14.65 -18.65 16.38
N ASP A 273 14.88 -17.36 16.65
CA ASP A 273 15.47 -16.86 17.88
C ASP A 273 14.40 -16.43 18.89
N SER A 274 14.89 -16.21 20.10
CA SER A 274 14.17 -15.75 21.26
C SER A 274 13.67 -14.32 21.20
N ASN A 275 14.16 -13.42 20.34
CA ASN A 275 13.68 -12.03 20.38
C ASN A 275 13.93 -11.22 19.09
N ARG A 276 14.14 -11.90 17.95
CA ARG A 276 14.49 -11.25 16.69
C ARG A 276 13.48 -11.53 15.60
N LEU A 277 13.38 -10.57 14.68
CA LEU A 277 12.60 -10.69 13.45
C LEU A 277 13.56 -10.93 12.29
N GLY A 278 13.25 -11.93 11.49
CA GLY A 278 13.82 -12.11 10.16
C GLY A 278 12.88 -11.51 9.11
N TYR A 279 13.44 -11.03 8.02
CA TYR A 279 12.65 -10.61 6.87
C TYR A 279 13.33 -10.90 5.55
N ARG A 280 12.51 -11.04 4.50
CA ARG A 280 12.96 -11.14 3.10
C ARG A 280 12.10 -10.23 2.24
N THR A 281 12.71 -9.68 1.20
CA THR A 281 12.04 -8.86 0.20
C THR A 281 12.17 -9.48 -1.18
N LYS A 282 11.20 -9.22 -2.06
CA LYS A 282 11.30 -9.45 -3.50
C LYS A 282 10.74 -8.24 -4.21
N SER A 283 11.47 -7.74 -5.21
CA SER A 283 10.99 -6.59 -5.98
C SER A 283 9.68 -6.91 -6.70
N GLY A 284 8.76 -5.94 -6.74
CA GLY A 284 7.51 -6.00 -7.47
C GLY A 284 7.67 -6.00 -8.99
N SER A 285 8.87 -5.64 -9.46
CA SER A 285 9.24 -5.75 -10.88
C SER A 285 9.66 -7.18 -11.27
N ASN A 286 9.93 -8.06 -10.29
CA ASN A 286 10.30 -9.45 -10.52
C ASN A 286 9.09 -10.38 -10.32
N GLY A 287 8.97 -11.38 -11.20
CA GLY A 287 7.99 -12.46 -11.04
C GLY A 287 8.39 -13.50 -9.97
N CYS A 288 7.61 -14.58 -9.89
CA CYS A 288 7.90 -15.72 -9.04
C CYS A 288 9.26 -16.37 -9.35
N GLY A 289 9.89 -16.92 -8.33
CA GLY A 289 11.16 -17.64 -8.40
C GLY A 289 12.02 -17.38 -7.16
N GLY A 290 12.46 -18.44 -6.48
CA GLY A 290 13.22 -18.33 -5.23
C GLY A 290 14.50 -17.47 -5.32
N ALA A 291 15.13 -17.39 -6.51
CA ALA A 291 16.32 -16.57 -6.76
C ALA A 291 16.05 -15.05 -6.79
N ASN A 292 14.78 -14.63 -6.96
CA ASN A 292 14.40 -13.22 -6.99
C ASN A 292 14.23 -12.62 -5.58
N TRP A 293 14.27 -13.46 -4.54
CA TRP A 293 14.16 -13.04 -3.15
C TRP A 293 15.52 -12.69 -2.57
N SER A 294 15.52 -11.71 -1.66
CA SER A 294 16.69 -11.44 -0.83
C SER A 294 17.06 -12.66 0.03
N ASN A 295 18.32 -12.70 0.47
CA ASN A 295 18.67 -13.50 1.64
C ASN A 295 17.89 -12.99 2.87
N ALA A 296 17.76 -13.85 3.88
CA ALA A 296 17.16 -13.44 5.16
C ALA A 296 18.01 -12.34 5.80
N LEU A 297 17.38 -11.22 6.12
CA LEU A 297 17.93 -10.12 6.88
C LEU A 297 17.33 -10.13 8.29
N ILE A 298 18.04 -9.54 9.24
CA ILE A 298 17.65 -9.53 10.65
C ILE A 298 17.32 -8.11 11.09
N TYR A 299 16.22 -7.97 11.82
CA TYR A 299 15.87 -6.81 12.62
C TYR A 299 15.86 -7.23 14.09
N SER A 300 16.56 -6.47 14.92
CA SER A 300 16.64 -6.69 16.36
C SER A 300 15.80 -5.61 17.07
N PRO A 301 14.57 -5.93 17.50
CA PRO A 301 13.76 -5.05 18.32
C PRO A 301 14.50 -4.53 19.56
N LEU A 302 14.24 -3.28 19.92
CA LEU A 302 14.76 -2.64 21.12
C LEU A 302 14.09 -3.15 22.39
N ARG A 303 12.80 -3.51 22.31
CA ARG A 303 11.95 -3.78 23.48
C ARG A 303 11.42 -5.21 23.57
N THR A 304 12.00 -6.15 22.83
CA THR A 304 11.57 -7.55 22.82
C THR A 304 12.60 -8.43 23.52
N ASN A 305 12.13 -9.22 24.48
CA ASN A 305 12.96 -10.12 25.28
C ASN A 305 12.37 -11.53 25.41
N GLY A 306 11.21 -11.79 24.79
CA GLY A 306 10.59 -13.11 24.67
C GLY A 306 10.44 -13.55 23.21
N VAL A 307 10.23 -14.86 23.03
CA VAL A 307 10.05 -15.47 21.69
C VAL A 307 8.87 -14.79 21.02
N ILE A 308 9.02 -14.36 19.76
CA ILE A 308 7.92 -13.70 19.04
C ILE A 308 6.91 -14.76 18.59
N HIS A 309 5.67 -14.63 19.05
CA HIS A 309 4.60 -15.60 18.77
C HIS A 309 3.63 -15.11 17.69
N TRP A 310 3.38 -13.82 17.63
CA TRP A 310 2.41 -13.22 16.72
C TRP A 310 3.02 -12.04 15.98
N ILE A 311 2.78 -11.99 14.67
CA ILE A 311 3.19 -10.91 13.78
C ILE A 311 1.98 -10.51 12.93
N LYS A 312 1.71 -9.21 12.85
CA LYS A 312 0.78 -8.61 11.89
C LYS A 312 1.42 -7.45 11.17
N MET A 313 1.00 -7.22 9.93
CA MET A 313 1.39 -6.07 9.14
C MET A 313 0.19 -5.36 8.53
N ALA A 314 0.30 -4.05 8.42
CA ALA A 314 -0.54 -3.22 7.56
C ALA A 314 0.34 -2.35 6.67
N TRP A 315 -0.17 -2.01 5.50
CA TRP A 315 0.51 -1.16 4.54
C TRP A 315 -0.23 0.15 4.38
N ASP A 316 0.52 1.18 4.03
CA ASP A 316 -0.01 2.48 3.71
C ASP A 316 -0.66 2.46 2.31
N LYS A 317 -1.96 2.74 2.25
CA LYS A 317 -2.76 2.65 1.02
C LYS A 317 -2.52 3.81 0.04
N ARG A 318 -1.77 4.84 0.43
CA ARG A 318 -1.46 5.97 -0.45
C ARG A 318 -0.59 5.49 -1.61
N SER A 319 -0.97 5.87 -2.83
CA SER A 319 -0.35 5.38 -4.06
C SER A 319 1.14 5.71 -4.22
N SER A 320 1.68 6.64 -3.43
CA SER A 320 3.09 7.04 -3.43
C SER A 320 3.89 6.46 -2.27
N SER A 321 3.32 5.52 -1.50
CA SER A 321 3.90 5.02 -0.25
C SER A 321 4.39 3.59 -0.37
N ASP A 322 5.57 3.37 0.20
CA ASP A 322 6.17 2.05 0.41
C ASP A 322 6.20 1.70 1.91
N LEU A 323 5.46 2.45 2.73
CA LEU A 323 5.41 2.23 4.16
C LEU A 323 4.59 0.98 4.51
N ILE A 324 5.19 0.14 5.34
CA ILE A 324 4.53 -1.00 5.99
C ILE A 324 4.83 -0.88 7.48
N THR A 325 3.85 -1.07 8.34
CA THR A 325 4.10 -1.17 9.78
C THR A 325 3.87 -2.60 10.23
N VAL A 326 4.85 -3.12 10.96
CA VAL A 326 4.77 -4.43 11.60
C VAL A 326 4.52 -4.25 13.08
N ILE A 327 3.62 -5.05 13.63
CA ILE A 327 3.33 -5.15 15.05
C ILE A 327 3.50 -6.61 15.47
N TRP A 328 4.10 -6.84 16.63
CA TRP A 328 4.38 -8.19 17.11
C TRP A 328 4.20 -8.29 18.62
N ALA A 329 3.84 -9.50 19.05
CA ALA A 329 3.73 -9.86 20.45
C ALA A 329 4.67 -11.02 20.78
N ASP A 330 5.27 -10.95 21.97
CA ASP A 330 6.21 -11.94 22.45
C ASP A 330 5.66 -12.81 23.59
N ALA A 331 6.44 -13.82 23.98
CA ALA A 331 6.07 -14.77 25.02
C ALA A 331 5.77 -14.14 26.39
N ASN A 332 6.21 -12.90 26.63
CA ASN A 332 5.98 -12.16 27.88
C ASN A 332 4.74 -11.27 27.81
N SER A 333 3.96 -11.33 26.72
CA SER A 333 2.81 -10.44 26.47
C SER A 333 3.21 -8.98 26.26
N ASP A 334 4.46 -8.75 25.89
CA ASP A 334 4.92 -7.44 25.43
C ASP A 334 4.53 -7.24 23.96
N LEU A 335 3.97 -6.07 23.66
CA LEU A 335 3.65 -5.64 22.29
C LEU A 335 4.65 -4.58 21.84
N SER A 336 5.21 -4.75 20.64
CA SER A 336 6.05 -3.73 20.02
C SER A 336 5.75 -3.61 18.52
N THR A 337 6.31 -2.57 17.91
CA THR A 337 6.03 -2.20 16.52
C THR A 337 7.21 -1.45 15.91
N ALA A 338 7.32 -1.49 14.59
CA ALA A 338 8.32 -0.75 13.81
C ALA A 338 7.78 -0.47 12.41
N VAL A 339 8.28 0.60 11.80
CA VAL A 339 7.89 1.03 10.46
C VAL A 339 8.97 0.67 9.46
N TRP A 340 8.59 -0.09 8.44
CA TRP A 340 9.36 -0.32 7.22
C TRP A 340 9.23 0.89 6.29
N SER A 341 10.36 1.41 5.83
CA SER A 341 10.42 2.62 5.00
C SER A 341 10.37 2.38 3.48
N GLY A 342 10.23 1.13 3.04
CA GLY A 342 10.57 0.70 1.68
C GLY A 342 11.98 0.09 1.56
N THR A 343 12.82 0.27 2.60
CA THR A 343 14.24 -0.15 2.57
C THR A 343 14.77 -0.69 3.89
N ALA A 344 14.27 -0.20 5.03
CA ALA A 344 14.69 -0.66 6.35
C ALA A 344 13.60 -0.48 7.40
N PHE A 345 13.68 -1.25 8.48
CA PHE A 345 12.88 -1.04 9.69
C PHE A 345 13.46 0.08 10.55
N SER A 346 12.58 0.91 11.10
CA SER A 346 12.92 1.98 12.02
C SER A 346 11.72 2.37 12.90
N ASN A 347 11.90 3.39 13.74
CA ASN A 347 10.82 4.05 14.48
C ASN A 347 10.01 3.14 15.43
N GLU A 348 10.70 2.28 16.19
CA GLU A 348 10.09 1.59 17.33
C GLU A 348 9.75 2.60 18.45
N PRO A 349 8.56 2.53 19.08
CA PRO A 349 8.18 3.45 20.14
C PRO A 349 9.17 3.45 21.31
N SER A 350 9.57 4.64 21.76
CA SER A 350 10.44 4.78 22.93
C SER A 350 9.74 4.34 24.23
N ALA A 351 8.44 4.59 24.34
CA ALA A 351 7.59 4.15 25.44
C ALA A 351 6.98 2.77 25.17
N VAL A 352 6.81 1.96 26.25
CA VAL A 352 6.10 0.67 26.21
C VAL A 352 4.76 0.83 25.49
N THR A 353 4.46 -0.07 24.55
CA THR A 353 3.13 -0.13 23.92
C THR A 353 2.18 -0.96 24.78
N GLU A 354 2.56 -2.18 25.14
CA GLU A 354 1.83 -3.04 26.08
C GLU A 354 2.81 -4.03 26.75
N SER A 355 2.49 -4.47 27.96
CA SER A 355 3.24 -5.50 28.71
C SER A 355 2.35 -6.55 29.39
N SER A 356 1.06 -6.55 29.04
CA SER A 356 0.00 -7.33 29.68
C SER A 356 -1.17 -7.58 28.71
N LEU A 357 -0.86 -8.03 27.50
CA LEU A 357 -1.87 -8.42 26.51
C LEU A 357 -2.90 -9.40 27.08
N GLU A 358 -4.11 -9.33 26.55
CA GLU A 358 -5.24 -10.19 26.90
C GLU A 358 -4.94 -11.68 26.67
N VAL A 359 -5.49 -12.54 27.54
CA VAL A 359 -5.30 -14.00 27.50
C VAL A 359 -6.60 -14.72 27.88
N VAL A 360 -6.85 -15.89 27.29
CA VAL A 360 -7.91 -16.79 27.81
C VAL A 360 -7.39 -17.58 29.01
N SER A 361 -6.16 -18.08 28.92
CA SER A 361 -5.57 -18.99 29.90
C SER A 361 -4.07 -18.76 30.12
N THR A 362 -3.32 -18.47 29.05
CA THR A 362 -1.87 -18.27 29.07
C THR A 362 -1.46 -17.24 28.04
N ALA A 363 -0.29 -16.60 28.22
CA ALA A 363 0.24 -15.65 27.26
C ALA A 363 0.22 -16.20 25.82
N GLN A 364 -0.21 -15.35 24.87
CA GLN A 364 -0.18 -15.61 23.43
C GLN A 364 -1.17 -16.68 22.94
N ASP A 365 -2.18 -17.05 23.73
CA ASP A 365 -3.21 -18.03 23.36
C ASP A 365 -4.39 -17.45 22.55
N VAL A 366 -4.43 -16.12 22.40
CA VAL A 366 -5.40 -15.39 21.58
C VAL A 366 -4.74 -14.35 20.68
N ASP A 367 -5.41 -14.07 19.57
CA ASP A 367 -5.06 -13.00 18.65
C ASP A 367 -5.83 -11.72 19.05
N CYS A 368 -5.18 -10.86 19.83
CA CYS A 368 -5.81 -9.77 20.58
C CYS A 368 -5.23 -8.37 20.26
N PHE A 369 -4.65 -8.20 19.08
CA PHE A 369 -4.15 -6.89 18.62
C PHE A 369 -4.23 -6.78 17.10
N ASP A 370 -4.33 -5.58 16.57
CA ASP A 370 -4.29 -5.34 15.13
C ASP A 370 -3.78 -3.94 14.80
N ILE A 371 -3.40 -3.76 13.53
CA ILE A 371 -2.80 -2.51 13.02
C ILE A 371 -3.39 -2.13 11.68
N GLU A 372 -3.52 -0.83 11.44
CA GLU A 372 -4.07 -0.30 10.20
C GLU A 372 -3.64 1.14 9.92
N TYR A 373 -3.65 1.52 8.64
CA TYR A 373 -3.42 2.88 8.18
C TYR A 373 -4.73 3.62 7.87
N GLU A 374 -4.75 4.89 8.25
CA GLU A 374 -5.64 5.89 7.66
C GLU A 374 -5.24 6.13 6.19
N SER A 375 -6.16 5.92 5.26
CA SER A 375 -5.82 5.80 3.83
C SER A 375 -5.47 7.13 3.15
N VAL A 376 -5.79 8.28 3.76
CA VAL A 376 -5.48 9.61 3.21
C VAL A 376 -4.31 10.28 3.93
N SER A 377 -4.28 10.24 5.26
CA SER A 377 -3.22 10.86 6.05
C SER A 377 -1.94 9.99 6.13
N GLY A 378 -2.07 8.67 5.98
CA GLY A 378 -1.00 7.70 6.30
C GLY A 378 -0.75 7.54 7.81
N GLY A 379 -1.63 8.07 8.67
CA GLY A 379 -1.57 7.85 10.11
C GLY A 379 -1.74 6.37 10.45
N ILE A 380 -0.99 5.89 11.43
CA ILE A 380 -1.04 4.50 11.87
C ILE A 380 -1.93 4.40 13.11
N MET A 381 -2.81 3.42 13.16
CA MET A 381 -3.61 3.05 14.32
C MET A 381 -3.23 1.64 14.78
N LEU A 382 -2.81 1.52 16.04
CA LEU A 382 -2.65 0.24 16.73
C LEU A 382 -3.78 0.10 17.72
N VAL A 383 -4.44 -1.06 17.73
CA VAL A 383 -5.45 -1.40 18.73
C VAL A 383 -5.12 -2.76 19.32
N TRP A 384 -5.23 -2.90 20.64
CA TRP A 384 -5.00 -4.17 21.32
C TRP A 384 -5.88 -4.30 22.56
N ALA A 385 -5.98 -5.53 23.06
CA ALA A 385 -6.65 -5.84 24.30
C ALA A 385 -5.65 -6.02 25.45
N ASN A 386 -5.96 -5.42 26.58
CA ASN A 386 -5.20 -5.47 27.81
C ASN A 386 -5.93 -6.37 28.82
N SER A 387 -5.18 -7.29 29.43
CA SER A 387 -5.66 -8.31 30.39
C SER A 387 -6.36 -7.78 31.65
N ALA A 388 -6.36 -6.47 31.90
CA ALA A 388 -7.20 -5.85 32.93
C ALA A 388 -8.66 -5.64 32.49
N GLY A 389 -8.98 -5.93 31.22
CA GLY A 389 -10.34 -5.94 30.70
C GLY A 389 -11.22 -6.99 31.38
N ASN A 390 -12.51 -6.69 31.49
CA ASN A 390 -13.52 -7.61 31.98
C ASN A 390 -14.91 -7.17 31.50
N ASN A 391 -15.96 -7.94 31.73
CA ASN A 391 -17.33 -7.47 31.51
C ASN A 391 -17.60 -6.23 32.36
N GLY A 392 -17.94 -5.10 31.73
CA GLY A 392 -18.08 -3.79 32.37
C GLY A 392 -16.76 -3.09 32.74
N THR A 393 -15.59 -3.63 32.37
CA THR A 393 -14.29 -2.95 32.42
C THR A 393 -13.58 -2.95 31.06
N ASN A 394 -13.38 -1.77 30.48
CA ASN A 394 -12.79 -1.62 29.15
C ASN A 394 -11.36 -2.21 29.02
N GLY A 395 -11.25 -3.28 28.24
CA GLY A 395 -9.97 -3.92 27.90
C GLY A 395 -9.26 -3.31 26.69
N VAL A 396 -9.92 -2.45 25.90
CA VAL A 396 -9.35 -1.92 24.66
C VAL A 396 -8.33 -0.81 24.95
N ARG A 397 -7.20 -0.87 24.27
CA ARG A 397 -6.17 0.17 24.26
C ARG A 397 -5.81 0.49 22.82
N TYR A 398 -5.37 1.72 22.59
CA TYR A 398 -4.88 2.14 21.29
C TYR A 398 -3.71 3.12 21.41
N ARG A 399 -2.98 3.26 20.32
CA ARG A 399 -1.96 4.30 20.12
C ARG A 399 -1.91 4.64 18.65
N THR A 400 -1.64 5.90 18.34
CA THR A 400 -1.49 6.38 16.98
C THR A 400 -0.05 6.77 16.65
N CYS A 401 0.30 6.74 15.37
CA CYS A 401 1.50 7.37 14.84
C CYS A 401 1.10 8.42 13.79
N ALA A 402 1.30 9.70 14.10
CA ALA A 402 0.91 10.79 13.22
C ALA A 402 2.07 11.25 12.33
N GLY A 403 1.74 11.63 11.09
CA GLY A 403 2.70 12.25 10.15
C GLY A 403 2.82 11.53 8.81
N GLY A 404 2.39 10.27 8.70
CA GLY A 404 2.39 9.54 7.43
C GLY A 404 3.79 9.38 6.83
N THR A 405 4.80 9.16 7.66
CA THR A 405 6.20 8.91 7.24
C THR A 405 6.78 7.76 8.06
N ALA A 406 7.91 7.21 7.63
CA ALA A 406 8.65 6.21 8.42
C ALA A 406 9.06 6.73 9.81
N SER A 407 9.20 8.05 9.97
CA SER A 407 9.53 8.74 11.22
C SER A 407 8.32 9.42 11.87
N CYS A 408 7.11 8.88 11.66
CA CYS A 408 5.89 9.38 12.30
C CYS A 408 6.05 9.48 13.83
N THR A 409 5.28 10.38 14.44
CA THR A 409 5.34 10.62 15.88
C THR A 409 4.35 9.74 16.62
N TRP A 410 4.85 8.87 17.48
CA TRP A 410 4.04 8.03 18.36
C TRP A 410 3.34 8.85 19.45
N GLY A 411 2.03 8.65 19.59
CA GLY A 411 1.23 9.16 20.69
C GLY A 411 1.38 8.34 21.98
N ALA A 412 0.68 8.76 23.04
CA ALA A 412 0.58 7.99 24.28
C ALA A 412 -0.23 6.69 24.06
N VAL A 413 -0.17 5.75 25.02
CA VAL A 413 -1.21 4.71 25.10
C VAL A 413 -2.47 5.38 25.62
N GLU A 414 -3.59 5.14 24.94
CA GLU A 414 -4.89 5.67 25.30
C GLU A 414 -5.92 4.54 25.47
N THR A 415 -6.98 4.84 26.23
CA THR A 415 -8.15 3.98 26.37
C THR A 415 -9.31 4.66 25.66
N PRO A 416 -9.98 4.01 24.67
CA PRO A 416 -11.11 4.64 24.01
C PRO A 416 -12.22 4.91 25.05
N PRO A 417 -12.82 6.11 25.07
CA PRO A 417 -13.57 6.60 26.24
C PRO A 417 -14.90 5.90 26.51
N MET A 418 -15.40 5.09 25.57
CA MET A 418 -16.79 4.65 25.56
C MET A 418 -16.94 3.12 25.38
N PHE A 419 -15.87 2.36 25.17
CA PHE A 419 -15.93 0.89 25.30
C PHE A 419 -16.09 0.51 26.77
N SER A 420 -16.73 -0.63 27.03
CA SER A 420 -17.06 -1.06 28.39
C SER A 420 -16.53 -2.44 28.74
N ASP A 421 -16.10 -3.26 27.78
CA ASP A 421 -15.89 -4.69 28.00
C ASP A 421 -14.48 -5.14 27.56
N ASP A 422 -14.14 -6.39 27.85
CA ASP A 422 -12.91 -7.04 27.37
C ASP A 422 -12.92 -7.28 25.85
N ALA A 423 -11.76 -7.61 25.27
CA ALA A 423 -11.57 -7.61 23.81
C ALA A 423 -10.68 -8.76 23.31
N HIS A 424 -10.96 -9.99 23.74
CA HIS A 424 -10.16 -11.19 23.48
C HIS A 424 -9.92 -11.48 21.99
N ASN A 425 -10.92 -11.28 21.14
CA ASN A 425 -10.76 -11.31 19.69
C ASN A 425 -11.15 -9.95 19.15
N LEU A 426 -10.30 -9.35 18.32
CA LEU A 426 -10.55 -8.04 17.74
C LEU A 426 -10.00 -7.92 16.33
N ASP A 427 -10.53 -6.96 15.58
CA ASP A 427 -10.07 -6.63 14.23
C ASP A 427 -10.34 -5.14 13.92
N ILE A 428 -9.47 -4.54 13.11
CA ILE A 428 -9.67 -3.19 12.57
C ILE A 428 -9.49 -3.14 11.06
N SER A 429 -10.20 -2.21 10.42
CA SER A 429 -10.11 -1.99 8.98
C SER A 429 -10.24 -0.52 8.63
N GLY A 430 -9.33 -0.03 7.80
CA GLY A 430 -9.28 1.36 7.35
C GLY A 430 -10.12 1.57 6.11
N ASN A 431 -10.90 2.65 6.09
CA ASN A 431 -11.71 3.04 4.94
C ASN A 431 -10.77 3.31 3.76
N PRO A 432 -10.96 2.70 2.58
CA PRO A 432 -10.05 2.86 1.46
C PRO A 432 -9.99 4.31 0.91
N LEU A 433 -10.97 5.17 1.24
CA LEU A 433 -11.09 6.52 0.67
C LEU A 433 -10.93 7.65 1.69
N SER A 434 -10.80 7.34 2.99
CA SER A 434 -10.79 8.35 4.06
C SER A 434 -9.85 7.96 5.21
N ASN A 435 -9.82 8.77 6.26
CA ASN A 435 -9.10 8.49 7.51
C ASN A 435 -9.94 7.69 8.52
N GLU A 436 -11.08 7.16 8.09
CA GLU A 436 -11.98 6.45 8.98
C GLU A 436 -11.50 5.02 9.20
N ILE A 437 -11.66 4.50 10.42
CA ILE A 437 -11.30 3.12 10.76
C ILE A 437 -12.48 2.50 11.52
N VAL A 438 -12.88 1.30 11.13
CA VAL A 438 -13.85 0.49 11.90
C VAL A 438 -13.09 -0.48 12.80
N PHE A 439 -13.64 -0.72 13.98
CA PHE A 439 -13.14 -1.67 14.97
C PHE A 439 -14.27 -2.56 15.43
N ALA A 440 -13.98 -3.82 15.73
CA ALA A 440 -14.88 -4.65 16.50
C ALA A 440 -14.09 -5.60 17.41
N SER A 441 -14.67 -5.93 18.56
CA SER A 441 -14.14 -6.95 19.45
C SER A 441 -15.22 -7.79 20.09
N VAL A 442 -14.82 -8.97 20.54
CA VAL A 442 -15.62 -9.91 21.32
C VAL A 442 -14.93 -10.21 22.65
N GLY A 443 -15.67 -10.08 23.75
CA GLY A 443 -15.24 -10.38 25.11
C GLY A 443 -15.47 -11.84 25.52
N TYR A 444 -14.62 -12.35 26.40
CA TYR A 444 -14.75 -13.65 27.06
C TYR A 444 -15.68 -13.56 28.28
N ALA A 445 -15.54 -12.53 29.11
CA ALA A 445 -16.24 -12.49 30.38
C ALA A 445 -17.76 -12.32 30.22
N GLY A 446 -18.16 -11.41 29.33
CA GLY A 446 -19.56 -11.11 29.02
C GLY A 446 -20.13 -11.85 27.82
N CYS A 447 -19.29 -12.37 26.93
CA CYS A 447 -19.71 -12.83 25.60
C CYS A 447 -20.46 -11.73 24.84
N ASP A 448 -19.91 -10.54 24.96
CA ASP A 448 -20.38 -9.31 24.41
C ASP A 448 -19.52 -8.92 23.23
N MET A 449 -20.18 -8.34 22.23
CA MET A 449 -19.54 -7.71 21.12
C MET A 449 -19.64 -6.20 21.27
N GLN A 450 -18.56 -5.53 20.95
CA GLN A 450 -18.51 -4.08 20.88
C GLN A 450 -17.94 -3.64 19.54
N VAL A 451 -18.46 -2.53 19.01
CA VAL A 451 -18.07 -2.00 17.70
C VAL A 451 -17.71 -0.54 17.84
N GLY A 452 -16.58 -0.15 17.25
CA GLY A 452 -16.06 1.20 17.24
C GLY A 452 -15.90 1.76 15.83
N TYR A 453 -15.88 3.08 15.79
CA TYR A 453 -15.68 3.87 14.60
C TYR A 453 -14.80 5.07 14.94
N TRP A 454 -13.64 5.12 14.31
CA TRP A 454 -12.73 6.25 14.32
C TRP A 454 -13.03 7.13 13.10
N ASN A 455 -13.23 8.42 13.32
CA ASN A 455 -13.56 9.37 12.24
C ASN A 455 -12.34 10.10 11.63
N GLY A 456 -11.12 9.69 11.97
CA GLY A 456 -9.87 10.41 11.66
C GLY A 456 -9.34 11.27 12.80
N SER A 457 -10.08 11.39 13.92
CA SER A 457 -9.68 12.22 15.06
C SER A 457 -10.20 11.77 16.42
N SER A 458 -11.32 11.04 16.46
CA SER A 458 -11.95 10.58 17.70
C SER A 458 -12.74 9.30 17.49
N TRP A 459 -12.84 8.50 18.56
CA TRP A 459 -13.66 7.30 18.61
C TRP A 459 -15.14 7.62 18.90
N SER A 460 -16.02 6.88 18.23
CA SER A 460 -17.41 6.64 18.63
C SER A 460 -17.63 5.13 18.67
N ASN A 461 -18.49 4.61 19.54
CA ASN A 461 -18.70 3.17 19.63
C ASN A 461 -20.06 2.81 20.22
N SER A 462 -20.40 1.53 20.08
CA SER A 462 -21.51 0.86 20.75
C SER A 462 -20.93 -0.32 21.53
N ALA A 463 -20.89 -0.20 22.86
CA ALA A 463 -20.64 -1.34 23.74
C ALA A 463 -21.85 -2.27 23.74
N ASN A 464 -21.63 -3.57 23.93
CA ASN A 464 -22.72 -4.56 24.01
C ASN A 464 -23.70 -4.49 22.82
N ILE A 465 -23.19 -4.26 21.60
CA ILE A 465 -24.03 -4.19 20.40
C ILE A 465 -24.69 -5.55 20.11
N ASP A 466 -24.02 -6.62 20.52
CA ASP A 466 -24.54 -7.96 20.63
C ASP A 466 -24.09 -8.53 21.98
N THR A 467 -24.97 -9.22 22.71
CA THR A 467 -24.71 -9.77 24.05
C THR A 467 -24.82 -11.29 24.08
N SER A 468 -24.84 -11.92 22.90
CA SER A 468 -25.04 -13.35 22.74
C SER A 468 -24.02 -13.97 21.80
N VAL A 469 -22.81 -13.40 21.69
CA VAL A 469 -21.79 -13.96 20.79
C VAL A 469 -21.13 -15.21 21.36
N VAL A 470 -20.51 -16.01 20.50
CA VAL A 470 -19.76 -17.19 20.96
C VAL A 470 -18.58 -16.75 21.84
N ARG A 471 -18.35 -17.49 22.94
CA ARG A 471 -17.22 -17.25 23.83
C ARG A 471 -15.89 -17.49 23.11
N PRO A 472 -14.95 -16.52 23.13
CA PRO A 472 -13.57 -16.72 22.72
C PRO A 472 -12.94 -17.94 23.40
N ASN A 473 -12.17 -18.72 22.64
CA ASN A 473 -11.39 -19.85 23.12
C ASN A 473 -9.97 -19.75 22.55
N ILE A 474 -9.06 -20.60 23.03
CA ILE A 474 -7.68 -20.64 22.54
C ILE A 474 -7.67 -20.80 21.01
N GLY A 475 -6.99 -19.86 20.34
CA GLY A 475 -6.85 -19.84 18.88
C GLY A 475 -8.10 -19.43 18.07
N THR A 476 -9.19 -18.99 18.70
CA THR A 476 -10.36 -18.47 17.97
C THR A 476 -10.09 -17.12 17.31
N ARG A 477 -10.81 -16.84 16.22
CA ARG A 477 -11.05 -15.48 15.72
C ARG A 477 -12.53 -15.34 15.35
N LEU A 478 -13.29 -14.71 16.22
CA LEU A 478 -14.76 -14.69 16.13
C LEU A 478 -15.34 -13.42 15.52
N VAL A 479 -14.50 -12.46 15.15
CA VAL A 479 -14.91 -11.18 14.58
C VAL A 479 -13.94 -10.74 13.50
N ALA A 480 -14.47 -10.12 12.45
CA ALA A 480 -13.69 -9.42 11.44
C ALA A 480 -14.43 -8.17 10.96
N THR A 481 -13.68 -7.21 10.48
CA THR A 481 -14.15 -5.92 9.98
C THR A 481 -13.71 -5.70 8.55
N GLY A 482 -14.37 -4.79 7.84
CA GLY A 482 -13.95 -4.42 6.50
C GLY A 482 -14.75 -3.25 5.94
N TRP A 483 -14.44 -2.90 4.70
CA TRP A 483 -15.13 -1.83 3.98
C TRP A 483 -15.59 -2.32 2.61
N LEU A 484 -16.82 -1.96 2.27
CA LEU A 484 -17.36 -2.00 0.92
C LEU A 484 -17.11 -0.66 0.26
N ASN A 485 -16.67 -0.68 -0.99
CA ASN A 485 -16.47 0.51 -1.82
C ASN A 485 -17.34 0.41 -3.08
N ASN A 486 -18.06 1.49 -3.39
CA ASN A 486 -18.74 1.67 -4.66
C ASN A 486 -18.42 3.06 -5.22
N GLY A 487 -17.19 3.22 -5.68
CA GLY A 487 -16.68 4.48 -6.24
C GLY A 487 -16.42 5.53 -5.18
N SER A 488 -17.38 6.41 -4.92
CA SER A 488 -17.26 7.51 -3.94
C SER A 488 -17.92 7.22 -2.60
N TYR A 489 -18.61 6.07 -2.47
CA TYR A 489 -19.32 5.68 -1.26
C TYR A 489 -18.65 4.47 -0.64
N THR A 490 -18.46 4.54 0.68
CA THR A 490 -17.97 3.41 1.46
C THR A 490 -18.89 3.11 2.63
N ARG A 491 -18.95 1.82 3.01
CA ARG A 491 -19.69 1.32 4.18
C ARG A 491 -18.82 0.34 4.92
N SER A 492 -18.76 0.46 6.24
CA SER A 492 -18.07 -0.54 7.03
C SER A 492 -18.95 -1.77 7.18
N VAL A 493 -18.33 -2.93 7.30
CA VAL A 493 -18.98 -4.21 7.55
C VAL A 493 -18.28 -4.84 8.73
N VAL A 494 -19.05 -5.40 9.64
CA VAL A 494 -18.54 -6.22 10.72
C VAL A 494 -19.24 -7.56 10.65
N VAL A 495 -18.47 -8.65 10.63
CA VAL A 495 -18.96 -10.03 10.65
C VAL A 495 -18.50 -10.68 11.93
N TYR A 496 -19.36 -11.48 12.54
CA TYR A 496 -19.05 -12.14 13.80
C TYR A 496 -19.78 -13.48 13.92
N HIS A 497 -19.34 -14.28 14.89
CA HIS A 497 -19.98 -15.55 15.19
C HIS A 497 -21.02 -15.36 16.32
N ASP A 498 -22.30 -15.45 15.97
CA ASP A 498 -23.39 -15.38 16.95
C ASP A 498 -23.58 -16.73 17.66
N ALA A 499 -24.12 -16.72 18.88
CA ALA A 499 -24.49 -17.93 19.60
C ALA A 499 -26.02 -18.08 19.63
N THR A 500 -26.52 -19.22 19.13
CA THR A 500 -27.94 -19.52 18.90
C THR A 500 -28.87 -19.47 20.13
N ASN A 501 -28.33 -19.41 21.35
CA ASN A 501 -29.10 -19.63 22.59
C ASN A 501 -28.76 -18.68 23.74
N ASN A 502 -28.08 -17.56 23.47
CA ASN A 502 -27.62 -16.60 24.48
C ASN A 502 -26.80 -17.24 25.62
N ALA A 503 -26.25 -18.45 25.43
CA ALA A 503 -25.53 -19.18 26.48
C ALA A 503 -24.01 -19.13 26.32
N CYS A 504 -23.48 -18.22 25.48
CA CYS A 504 -22.07 -18.11 25.13
C CYS A 504 -21.44 -19.37 24.53
N ASN A 505 -22.21 -20.45 24.38
CA ASN A 505 -21.69 -21.78 24.14
C ASN A 505 -21.73 -22.08 22.64
N PHE A 506 -20.62 -22.59 22.14
CA PHE A 506 -20.58 -23.21 20.83
C PHE A 506 -21.36 -24.53 20.87
N THR A 507 -22.49 -24.59 20.18
CA THR A 507 -23.24 -25.83 19.95
C THR A 507 -23.00 -26.35 18.54
N ASN A 508 -22.82 -27.66 18.39
CA ASN A 508 -22.73 -28.32 17.09
C ASN A 508 -24.03 -28.10 16.30
N GLY A 509 -24.06 -27.06 15.47
CA GLY A 509 -25.28 -26.59 14.80
C GLY A 509 -25.32 -25.08 14.61
N ASP A 510 -24.53 -24.32 15.37
CA ASP A 510 -24.38 -22.86 15.22
C ASP A 510 -23.83 -22.56 13.83
N ARG A 511 -24.68 -21.96 12.99
CA ARG A 511 -24.41 -21.61 11.59
C ARG A 511 -24.57 -20.12 11.36
N ASP A 512 -24.58 -19.33 12.42
CA ASP A 512 -25.08 -17.98 12.38
C ASP A 512 -23.87 -17.05 12.40
N VAL A 513 -23.33 -16.85 11.20
CA VAL A 513 -22.47 -15.70 10.95
C VAL A 513 -23.40 -14.52 10.73
N ASP A 514 -23.39 -13.65 11.72
CA ASP A 514 -24.15 -12.43 11.70
C ASP A 514 -23.27 -11.26 11.30
N TRP A 515 -23.93 -10.19 10.88
CA TRP A 515 -23.21 -9.05 10.36
C TRP A 515 -23.94 -7.73 10.57
N TYR A 516 -23.14 -6.68 10.73
CA TYR A 516 -23.56 -5.30 10.81
C TYR A 516 -23.03 -4.54 9.60
N VAL A 517 -23.82 -3.60 9.10
CA VAL A 517 -23.34 -2.56 8.19
C VAL A 517 -23.24 -1.26 8.97
N GLY A 518 -22.09 -0.60 8.87
CA GLY A 518 -21.85 0.71 9.43
C GLY A 518 -21.90 1.81 8.38
N ASN A 519 -22.49 2.93 8.77
CA ASN A 519 -22.42 4.21 8.07
C ASN A 519 -21.93 5.26 9.06
N SER A 520 -20.65 5.58 8.95
CA SER A 520 -19.93 6.30 10.00
C SER A 520 -20.05 5.59 11.36
N GLY A 521 -20.36 6.30 12.45
CA GLY A 521 -20.51 5.71 13.79
C GLY A 521 -21.83 4.98 14.06
N SER A 522 -22.71 4.83 13.07
CA SER A 522 -24.00 4.14 13.21
C SER A 522 -23.94 2.75 12.58
N PHE A 523 -24.31 1.72 13.35
CA PHE A 523 -24.29 0.33 12.92
C PHE A 523 -25.70 -0.27 12.93
N SER A 524 -26.02 -1.09 11.92
CA SER A 524 -27.32 -1.73 11.80
C SER A 524 -27.16 -3.21 11.51
N LYS A 525 -27.73 -4.06 12.37
CA LYS A 525 -27.75 -5.53 12.19
C LYS A 525 -28.47 -5.85 10.88
N GLN A 526 -27.89 -6.73 10.10
CA GLN A 526 -28.48 -7.21 8.87
C GLN A 526 -29.15 -8.57 9.08
N THR A 527 -29.95 -9.00 8.11
CA THR A 527 -30.54 -10.34 8.16
C THR A 527 -29.45 -11.40 8.02
N ASP A 528 -29.54 -12.44 8.84
CA ASP A 528 -28.58 -13.53 8.95
C ASP A 528 -28.32 -14.17 7.59
N PHE A 529 -27.04 -14.47 7.33
CA PHE A 529 -26.62 -15.15 6.12
C PHE A 529 -26.52 -16.65 6.39
N SER A 530 -27.39 -17.45 5.77
CA SER A 530 -27.30 -18.91 5.81
C SER A 530 -26.60 -19.43 4.54
N PRO A 531 -25.29 -19.74 4.58
CA PRO A 531 -24.55 -20.18 3.40
C PRO A 531 -24.99 -21.56 2.91
N SER A 532 -24.99 -21.72 1.58
CA SER A 532 -25.19 -23.00 0.90
C SER A 532 -24.05 -23.27 -0.11
N PRO A 533 -23.42 -24.46 -0.10
CA PRO A 533 -23.71 -25.60 0.78
C PRO A 533 -23.32 -25.27 2.22
N GLY A 534 -24.07 -25.81 3.19
CA GLY A 534 -23.80 -25.65 4.61
C GLY A 534 -22.45 -26.28 4.97
N THR A 535 -21.38 -25.51 4.86
CA THR A 535 -20.06 -25.91 5.32
C THR A 535 -20.04 -25.84 6.85
N LYS A 536 -19.33 -26.76 7.50
CA LYS A 536 -19.07 -26.72 8.95
C LYS A 536 -18.26 -25.47 9.39
N PHE A 537 -17.88 -24.64 8.44
CA PHE A 537 -17.06 -23.45 8.57
C PHE A 537 -17.61 -22.41 7.60
N ILE A 538 -18.25 -21.37 8.10
CA ILE A 538 -18.74 -20.27 7.28
C ILE A 538 -17.59 -19.27 7.16
N ARG A 539 -16.95 -19.25 5.99
CA ARG A 539 -15.95 -18.25 5.63
C ARG A 539 -16.62 -17.22 4.72
N ILE A 540 -16.94 -16.04 5.22
CA ILE A 540 -17.27 -14.91 4.34
C ILE A 540 -15.95 -14.31 3.87
N LEU A 541 -15.44 -14.82 2.74
CA LEU A 541 -14.25 -14.28 2.09
C LEU A 541 -14.67 -13.07 1.25
N SER A 542 -14.34 -11.85 1.69
CA SER A 542 -14.20 -10.72 0.77
C SER A 542 -12.86 -10.83 0.04
N ILE A 543 -12.85 -10.54 -1.25
CA ILE A 543 -11.65 -10.55 -2.08
C ILE A 543 -10.74 -9.38 -1.66
N ALA A 544 -9.87 -9.63 -0.68
CA ALA A 544 -8.46 -9.21 -0.59
C ALA A 544 -7.94 -9.49 0.83
N THR A 545 -6.96 -10.40 0.93
CA THR A 545 -6.07 -10.61 2.09
C THR A 545 -6.69 -11.18 3.37
N GLY A 546 -6.25 -12.36 3.79
CA GLY A 546 -6.68 -12.99 5.04
C GLY A 546 -5.66 -13.99 5.56
N SER A 547 -5.68 -14.24 6.87
CA SER A 547 -4.87 -15.27 7.54
C SER A 547 -5.75 -16.24 8.32
N CYS A 548 -5.40 -17.53 8.38
CA CYS A 548 -6.25 -18.57 8.98
C CYS A 548 -5.44 -19.60 9.77
N LEU A 549 -5.92 -19.99 10.96
CA LEU A 549 -5.47 -21.15 11.74
C LEU A 549 -6.37 -22.38 11.47
N LEU A 550 -5.82 -23.59 11.57
CA LEU A 550 -6.56 -24.85 11.52
C LEU A 550 -6.57 -25.49 12.91
N TYR A 551 -7.71 -25.46 13.58
CA TYR A 551 -8.07 -26.49 14.55
C TYR A 551 -9.39 -27.11 14.08
N PRO A 552 -9.52 -28.45 14.05
CA PRO A 552 -10.73 -29.13 13.58
C PRO A 552 -11.98 -28.87 14.44
N THR A 553 -11.89 -28.03 15.47
CA THR A 553 -12.95 -27.69 16.44
C THR A 553 -13.14 -26.19 16.67
N VAL A 554 -12.47 -25.29 15.93
CA VAL A 554 -12.45 -23.85 16.26
C VAL A 554 -12.92 -22.99 15.08
N PRO A 555 -13.98 -22.18 15.23
CA PRO A 555 -14.49 -21.29 14.18
C PRO A 555 -13.56 -20.09 13.92
N MET A 556 -13.52 -19.62 12.67
CA MET A 556 -12.67 -18.52 12.23
C MET A 556 -13.29 -17.66 11.12
N ILE A 557 -13.23 -16.33 11.28
CA ILE A 557 -13.76 -15.35 10.32
C ILE A 557 -12.63 -14.37 9.90
N SER A 558 -12.58 -13.96 8.63
CA SER A 558 -11.62 -12.96 8.11
C SER A 558 -12.26 -12.20 6.96
N LEU A 559 -12.19 -10.87 7.00
CA LEU A 559 -12.70 -9.94 5.99
C LEU A 559 -11.62 -8.84 5.85
N LYS A 560 -11.17 -8.51 4.64
CA LYS A 560 -10.43 -7.26 4.35
C LYS A 560 -10.82 -6.75 2.96
N SER A 561 -10.91 -5.42 2.85
CA SER A 561 -11.51 -4.59 1.78
C SER A 561 -11.86 -5.26 0.44
N VAL A 562 -13.10 -5.10 -0.02
CA VAL A 562 -13.51 -5.37 -1.41
C VAL A 562 -13.13 -4.16 -2.26
N LEU A 563 -12.30 -4.37 -3.29
CA LEU A 563 -12.03 -3.37 -4.33
C LEU A 563 -13.23 -3.18 -5.27
#